data_AF-A0A258CUJ6-F1
#
_entry.id   AF-A0A258CUJ6-F1
#
_cell.length_a   1.000
_cell.length_b   1.000
_cell.length_c   1.000
_cell.angle_alpha   90.00
_cell.angle_beta   90.00
_cell.angle_gamma   90.00
#
_symmetry.space_group_name_H-M   'P 1'
#
loop_
_entity.id
_entity.type
_entity.pdbx_description
1 polymer ?
#
loop_
_entity_poly.entity_id
_entity_poly.type
_entity_poly.pdbx_seq_one_letter_code
_entity_poly.pdbx_strand_id
1 'polypeptide(L)'
;MIDPQSANVATDLAGLATGGGIGVLAAVQGVAPGNVDLIAPIGAVDAGDAGIRATGNLNIAATIVLNSANISVGGTSGGTPAAPSVAAPSLGGLAAASSSAAAGTSAANSQAPKDDKQEQALGQEQPSFITVQVIGYGGGDGGEDERKRRNDQPGE
;
A
#
# COMPACT_ATOMS: atom_id res chain seq x y z
N MET A 1 -4.25 -31.53 -37.19
CA MET A 1 -3.81 -32.73 -37.92
C MET A 1 -5.02 -33.64 -38.05
N ILE A 2 -5.39 -34.09 -39.24
CA ILE A 2 -6.61 -34.88 -39.47
C ILE A 2 -6.24 -36.36 -39.45
N ASP A 3 -6.83 -37.14 -38.55
CA ASP A 3 -6.77 -38.60 -38.57
C ASP A 3 -7.98 -39.12 -39.40
N PRO A 4 -7.74 -39.74 -40.57
CA PRO A 4 -8.80 -40.17 -41.48
C PRO A 4 -9.58 -41.40 -40.99
N GLN A 5 -9.12 -42.13 -39.96
CA GLN A 5 -9.84 -43.29 -39.43
C GLN A 5 -10.82 -42.92 -38.32
N SER A 6 -10.54 -41.82 -37.61
CA SER A 6 -11.30 -41.38 -36.43
C SER A 6 -12.24 -40.21 -36.71
N ALA A 7 -12.15 -39.57 -37.88
CA ALA A 7 -12.90 -38.36 -38.27
C ALA A 7 -12.79 -37.19 -37.26
N ASN A 8 -11.81 -37.21 -36.36
CA ASN A 8 -11.64 -36.21 -35.32
C ASN A 8 -10.85 -35.01 -35.86
N VAL A 9 -11.55 -33.92 -36.16
CA VAL A 9 -10.96 -32.64 -36.57
C VAL A 9 -10.78 -31.77 -35.33
N ALA A 10 -9.56 -31.71 -34.79
CA ALA A 10 -9.20 -30.80 -33.71
C ALA A 10 -8.62 -29.51 -34.30
N THR A 11 -9.34 -28.40 -34.12
CA THR A 11 -8.90 -27.06 -34.52
C THR A 11 -8.27 -26.39 -33.29
N ASP A 12 -7.00 -26.02 -33.38
CA ASP A 12 -6.35 -25.22 -32.34
C ASP A 12 -6.78 -23.75 -32.48
N LEU A 13 -7.75 -23.35 -31.65
CA LEU A 13 -8.27 -21.99 -31.61
C LEU A 13 -7.47 -21.07 -30.69
N ALA A 14 -6.56 -21.59 -29.87
CA ALA A 14 -5.79 -20.78 -28.92
C ALA A 14 -4.93 -19.75 -29.68
N GLY A 15 -4.49 -20.10 -30.89
CA GLY A 15 -3.82 -19.22 -31.83
C GLY A 15 -4.69 -18.10 -32.45
N LEU A 16 -5.99 -18.36 -32.65
CA LEU A 16 -6.91 -17.51 -33.40
C LEU A 16 -7.64 -16.48 -32.55
N ALA A 17 -7.79 -16.71 -31.24
CA ALA A 17 -8.64 -15.91 -30.35
C ALA A 17 -7.85 -15.29 -29.18
N THR A 18 -6.80 -14.51 -29.46
CA THR A 18 -6.03 -13.82 -28.38
C THR A 18 -6.60 -12.50 -27.91
N GLY A 19 -7.77 -12.10 -28.41
CA GLY A 19 -8.30 -10.75 -28.19
C GLY A 19 -7.44 -9.68 -28.88
N GLY A 20 -7.74 -8.41 -28.62
CA GLY A 20 -7.05 -7.27 -29.26
C GLY A 20 -5.67 -6.90 -28.69
N GLY A 21 -5.10 -7.76 -27.84
CA GLY A 21 -3.84 -7.52 -27.14
C GLY A 21 -2.62 -7.93 -27.94
N ILE A 22 -1.42 -7.81 -27.34
CA ILE A 22 -0.17 -8.27 -27.95
C ILE A 22 0.10 -9.68 -27.47
N GLY A 23 0.06 -10.67 -28.37
CA GLY A 23 0.20 -12.07 -28.01
C GLY A 23 1.07 -12.84 -29.00
N VAL A 24 2.15 -13.46 -28.53
CA VAL A 24 2.94 -14.43 -29.29
C VAL A 24 2.73 -15.82 -28.72
N LEU A 25 1.99 -16.64 -29.45
CA LEU A 25 1.47 -17.94 -29.01
C LEU A 25 2.28 -19.09 -29.61
N ALA A 26 2.33 -20.20 -28.89
CA ALA A 26 2.87 -21.46 -29.37
C ALA A 26 1.79 -22.20 -30.16
N ALA A 27 1.35 -21.62 -31.28
CA ALA A 27 0.25 -22.15 -32.10
C ALA A 27 0.63 -23.43 -32.88
N VAL A 28 1.91 -23.79 -32.92
CA VAL A 28 2.41 -24.98 -33.60
C VAL A 28 3.37 -25.71 -32.66
N GLN A 29 3.06 -26.99 -32.39
CA GLN A 29 3.89 -27.84 -31.55
C GLN A 29 5.30 -28.00 -32.13
N GLY A 30 6.32 -27.83 -31.29
CA GLY A 30 7.73 -27.97 -31.65
C GLY A 30 8.37 -26.72 -32.25
N VAL A 31 7.61 -25.65 -32.48
CA VAL A 31 8.18 -24.34 -32.84
C VAL A 31 8.74 -23.66 -31.60
N ALA A 32 9.89 -23.02 -31.76
CA ALA A 32 10.54 -22.30 -30.67
C ALA A 32 9.61 -21.19 -30.10
N PRO A 33 9.60 -20.97 -28.78
CA PRO A 33 8.84 -19.89 -28.17
C PRO A 33 9.23 -18.53 -28.76
N GLY A 34 8.23 -17.67 -29.00
CA GLY A 34 8.47 -16.37 -29.61
C GLY A 34 8.63 -15.27 -28.57
N ASN A 35 9.61 -14.39 -28.79
CA ASN A 35 9.90 -13.26 -27.93
C ASN A 35 9.08 -12.02 -28.31
N VAL A 36 8.96 -11.09 -27.38
CA VAL A 36 8.26 -9.82 -27.56
C VAL A 36 9.17 -8.69 -27.07
N ASP A 37 9.39 -7.70 -27.93
CA ASP A 37 10.18 -6.51 -27.60
C ASP A 37 9.33 -5.25 -27.81
N LEU A 38 9.07 -4.50 -26.73
CA LEU A 38 8.31 -3.25 -26.78
C LEU A 38 9.22 -2.07 -26.45
N ILE A 39 9.28 -1.11 -27.36
CA ILE A 39 10.15 0.06 -27.24
C ILE A 39 9.29 1.32 -27.31
N ALA A 40 9.24 2.06 -26.21
CA ALA A 40 8.56 3.35 -26.08
C ALA A 40 9.53 4.37 -25.48
N PRO A 41 10.43 4.96 -26.30
CA PRO A 41 11.50 5.85 -25.81
C PRO A 41 10.94 7.11 -25.14
N ILE A 42 9.79 7.57 -25.65
CA ILE A 42 8.93 8.55 -25.02
C ILE A 42 7.55 7.92 -24.84
N GLY A 43 6.98 8.06 -23.64
CA GLY A 43 5.65 7.53 -23.32
C GLY A 43 5.67 6.24 -22.51
N ALA A 44 4.60 5.45 -22.65
CA ALA A 44 4.34 4.31 -21.78
C ALA A 44 3.93 3.06 -22.58
N VAL A 45 4.18 1.91 -21.97
CA VAL A 45 3.57 0.64 -22.38
C VAL A 45 2.45 0.33 -21.41
N ASP A 46 1.23 0.23 -21.92
CA ASP A 46 0.05 -0.10 -21.12
C ASP A 46 -0.49 -1.47 -21.55
N ALA A 47 -0.49 -2.43 -20.62
CA ALA A 47 -1.01 -3.76 -20.89
C ALA A 47 -2.55 -3.82 -20.85
N GLY A 48 -3.25 -2.76 -20.41
CA GLY A 48 -4.70 -2.56 -20.56
C GLY A 48 -5.57 -3.78 -20.26
N ASP A 49 -6.76 -3.85 -20.87
CA ASP A 49 -7.70 -4.98 -20.68
C ASP A 49 -7.28 -6.24 -21.45
N ALA A 50 -6.71 -6.07 -22.65
CA ALA A 50 -6.38 -7.20 -23.52
C ALA A 50 -5.10 -7.95 -23.12
N GLY A 51 -4.19 -7.28 -22.41
CA GLY A 51 -2.94 -7.85 -21.89
C GLY A 51 -1.82 -7.94 -22.92
N ILE A 52 -0.66 -8.37 -22.39
CA ILE A 52 0.54 -8.71 -23.17
C ILE A 52 0.93 -10.14 -22.84
N ARG A 53 1.15 -10.99 -23.85
CA ARG A 53 1.47 -12.40 -23.69
C ARG A 53 2.67 -12.77 -24.57
N ALA A 54 3.71 -13.32 -23.97
CA ALA A 54 4.87 -13.84 -24.68
C ALA A 54 5.09 -15.31 -24.29
N THR A 55 5.26 -16.19 -25.27
CA THR A 55 5.64 -17.58 -25.01
C THR A 55 7.12 -17.73 -24.71
N GLY A 56 7.96 -16.88 -25.29
CA GLY A 56 9.37 -16.72 -24.95
C GLY A 56 9.59 -15.56 -23.97
N ASN A 57 10.65 -14.78 -24.22
CA ASN A 57 11.06 -13.65 -23.40
C ASN A 57 10.27 -12.39 -23.75
N LEU A 58 10.15 -11.48 -22.78
CA LEU A 58 9.57 -10.16 -22.96
C LEU A 58 10.58 -9.09 -22.54
N ASN A 59 10.94 -8.17 -23.43
CA ASN A 59 11.74 -7.00 -23.09
C ASN A 59 10.95 -5.72 -23.33
N ILE A 60 10.89 -4.85 -22.32
CA ILE A 60 10.24 -3.56 -22.41
C ILE A 60 11.27 -2.46 -22.14
N ALA A 61 11.46 -1.59 -23.13
CA ALA A 61 12.23 -0.36 -23.01
C ALA A 61 11.27 0.83 -23.10
N ALA A 62 10.65 1.17 -21.97
CA ALA A 62 9.67 2.26 -21.87
C ALA A 62 9.96 3.17 -20.66
N THR A 63 9.55 4.43 -20.73
CA THR A 63 9.65 5.34 -19.57
C THR A 63 8.75 4.88 -18.42
N ILE A 64 7.55 4.39 -18.75
CA ILE A 64 6.56 3.93 -17.78
C ILE A 64 5.90 2.65 -18.32
N VAL A 65 5.61 1.71 -17.43
CA VAL A 65 4.79 0.53 -17.75
C VAL A 65 3.57 0.52 -16.83
N LEU A 66 2.38 0.49 -17.42
CA LEU A 66 1.10 0.51 -16.73
C LEU A 66 0.41 -0.86 -16.85
N ASN A 67 -0.45 -1.16 -15.86
CA ASN A 67 -1.26 -2.38 -15.83
C ASN A 67 -0.44 -3.68 -15.98
N SER A 68 0.77 -3.72 -15.42
CA SER A 68 1.70 -4.85 -15.57
C SER A 68 1.17 -6.19 -15.06
N ALA A 69 0.14 -6.19 -14.22
CA ALA A 69 -0.58 -7.40 -13.81
C ALA A 69 -1.20 -8.17 -14.99
N ASN A 70 -1.44 -7.49 -16.12
CA ASN A 70 -2.02 -8.09 -17.33
C ASN A 70 -0.94 -8.57 -18.33
N ILE A 71 0.31 -8.65 -17.87
CA ILE A 71 1.45 -9.15 -18.63
C ILE A 71 1.74 -10.59 -18.19
N SER A 72 1.81 -11.52 -19.13
CA SER A 72 2.15 -12.93 -18.89
C SER A 72 3.29 -13.36 -19.81
N VAL A 73 4.34 -13.95 -19.23
CA VAL A 73 5.58 -14.28 -19.95
C VAL A 73 5.94 -15.73 -19.62
N GLY A 74 6.18 -16.54 -20.66
CA GLY A 74 6.62 -17.93 -20.53
C GLY A 74 8.13 -18.07 -20.26
N GLY A 75 8.91 -17.10 -20.73
CA GLY A 75 10.35 -16.96 -20.47
C GLY A 75 10.67 -15.86 -19.45
N THR A 76 11.77 -15.14 -19.65
CA THR A 76 12.20 -14.04 -18.78
C THR A 76 11.54 -12.72 -19.17
N SER A 77 11.18 -11.89 -18.18
CA SER A 77 10.70 -10.52 -18.39
C SER A 77 11.73 -9.48 -17.98
N GLY A 78 11.95 -8.48 -18.84
CA GLY A 78 12.80 -7.31 -18.61
C GLY A 78 12.00 -6.02 -18.78
N GLY A 79 12.22 -5.04 -17.89
CA GLY A 79 11.54 -3.73 -17.94
C GLY A 79 10.09 -3.71 -17.42
N THR A 80 9.56 -4.84 -16.98
CA THR A 80 8.28 -4.91 -16.24
C THR A 80 8.46 -4.47 -14.79
N PRO A 81 7.55 -3.66 -14.21
CA PRO A 81 7.58 -3.31 -12.79
C PRO A 81 7.56 -4.58 -11.92
N ALA A 82 8.40 -4.60 -10.89
CA ALA A 82 8.39 -5.69 -9.91
C ALA A 82 7.01 -5.74 -9.23
N ALA A 83 6.50 -6.95 -8.98
CA ALA A 83 5.25 -7.13 -8.26
C ALA A 83 5.35 -6.42 -6.90
N PRO A 84 4.31 -5.70 -6.46
CA PRO A 84 4.33 -5.05 -5.15
C PRO A 84 4.55 -6.12 -4.08
N SER A 85 5.65 -6.01 -3.35
CA SER A 85 5.90 -6.85 -2.18
C SER A 85 4.84 -6.52 -1.14
N VAL A 86 3.94 -7.45 -0.86
CA VAL A 86 2.93 -7.28 0.18
C VAL A 86 3.65 -7.36 1.53
N ALA A 87 4.01 -6.20 2.09
CA ALA A 87 4.55 -6.14 3.44
C ALA A 87 3.43 -6.48 4.42
N ALA A 88 3.59 -7.56 5.19
CA ALA A 88 2.67 -7.89 6.26
C ALA A 88 2.63 -6.73 7.28
N PRO A 89 1.45 -6.31 7.76
CA PRO A 89 1.36 -5.27 8.79
C PRO A 89 2.20 -5.65 10.02
N SER A 90 2.99 -4.70 10.53
CA SER A 90 3.85 -4.90 11.70
C SER A 90 3.00 -5.14 12.97
N LEU A 91 2.64 -6.39 13.25
CA LEU A 91 1.86 -6.79 14.44
C LEU A 91 2.59 -6.47 15.76
N GLY A 92 3.92 -6.29 15.73
CA GLY A 92 4.72 -5.94 16.91
C GLY A 92 4.41 -4.55 17.48
N GLY A 93 4.07 -3.57 16.64
CA GLY A 93 3.68 -2.23 17.10
C GLY A 93 2.33 -2.23 17.82
N LEU A 94 1.38 -3.04 17.34
CA LEU A 94 0.06 -3.21 17.95
C LEU A 94 0.15 -3.93 19.31
N ALA A 95 1.01 -4.94 19.42
CA ALA A 95 1.25 -5.63 20.68
C ALA A 95 1.87 -4.68 21.73
N ALA A 96 2.90 -3.90 21.35
CA ALA A 96 3.54 -2.92 22.23
C ALA A 96 2.57 -1.81 22.71
N ALA A 97 1.70 -1.32 21.81
CA ALA A 97 0.66 -0.36 22.16
C ALA A 97 -0.37 -0.95 23.14
N SER A 98 -0.80 -2.20 22.92
CA SER A 98 -1.74 -2.90 23.80
C SER A 98 -1.16 -3.14 25.20
N SER A 99 0.12 -3.55 25.27
CA SER A 99 0.83 -3.69 26.55
C SER A 99 0.98 -2.34 27.27
N SER A 100 1.23 -1.26 26.54
CA SER A 100 1.34 0.10 27.12
C SER A 100 -0.01 0.61 27.64
N ALA A 101 -1.11 0.36 26.91
CA ALA A 101 -2.45 0.71 27.36
C ALA A 101 -2.87 -0.10 28.61
N ALA A 102 -2.54 -1.39 28.66
CA ALA A 102 -2.79 -2.25 29.82
C ALA A 102 -1.93 -1.85 31.04
N ALA A 103 -0.68 -1.43 30.82
CA ALA A 103 0.17 -0.88 31.86
C ALA A 103 -0.36 0.47 32.37
N GLY A 104 -0.84 1.35 31.46
CA GLY A 104 -1.44 2.63 31.79
C GLY A 104 -2.73 2.50 32.61
N THR A 105 -3.60 1.53 32.28
CA THR A 105 -4.83 1.28 33.06
C THR A 105 -4.52 0.71 34.45
N SER A 106 -3.46 -0.11 34.56
CA SER A 106 -3.00 -0.67 35.84
C SER A 106 -2.33 0.38 36.73
N ALA A 107 -1.56 1.29 36.14
CA ALA A 107 -0.96 2.43 36.83
C ALA A 107 -2.01 3.45 37.31
N ALA A 108 -3.02 3.73 36.49
CA ALA A 108 -4.14 4.61 36.86
C ALA A 108 -4.97 4.07 38.03
N ASN A 109 -5.02 2.75 38.21
CA ASN A 109 -5.73 2.11 39.33
C ASN A 109 -4.90 2.00 40.63
N SER A 110 -3.62 2.42 40.61
CA SER A 110 -2.67 2.23 41.71
C SER A 110 -2.19 3.52 42.40
N GLN A 111 -2.67 4.71 42.00
CA GLN A 111 -2.24 5.98 42.58
C GLN A 111 -3.27 6.55 43.57
N ALA A 112 -3.12 6.16 44.84
CA ALA A 112 -3.54 6.95 46.00
C ALA A 112 -2.29 7.65 46.59
N PRO A 113 -2.38 8.92 47.03
CA PRO A 113 -1.21 9.74 47.33
C PRO A 113 -0.52 9.34 48.63
N LYS A 114 0.81 9.20 48.59
CA LYS A 114 1.65 9.19 49.80
C LYS A 114 2.80 10.17 49.60
N ASP A 115 2.66 11.32 50.24
CA ASP A 115 3.75 12.22 50.62
C ASP A 115 4.72 11.48 51.55
N ASP A 116 6.03 11.62 51.34
CA ASP A 116 6.94 12.33 52.24
C ASP A 116 8.42 12.09 51.91
N LYS A 117 9.15 13.22 51.83
CA LYS A 117 10.51 13.47 52.30
C LYS A 117 11.73 12.96 51.51
N GLN A 118 12.46 13.98 51.05
CA GLN A 118 13.88 14.01 50.70
C GLN A 118 14.78 13.28 51.71
N GLU A 119 15.79 12.56 51.22
CA GLU A 119 17.20 12.87 51.52
C GLU A 119 18.18 12.05 50.65
N GLN A 120 19.12 12.79 50.05
CA GLN A 120 20.54 12.48 49.78
C GLN A 120 20.93 11.21 49.00
N ALA A 121 21.53 11.43 47.81
CA ALA A 121 22.82 10.82 47.45
C ALA A 121 23.45 11.52 46.24
N LEU A 122 24.73 11.85 46.37
CA LEU A 122 25.59 12.52 45.41
C LEU A 122 25.89 11.63 44.17
N GLY A 123 26.02 12.26 43.00
CA GLY A 123 27.12 11.91 42.07
C GLY A 123 26.90 10.81 41.04
N GLN A 124 25.71 10.66 40.45
CA GLN A 124 25.57 9.92 39.18
C GLN A 124 24.84 10.78 38.17
N GLU A 125 25.33 10.75 36.92
CA GLU A 125 24.74 11.34 35.72
C GLU A 125 23.27 10.92 35.61
N GLN A 126 22.38 11.72 36.21
CA GLN A 126 20.96 11.44 36.22
C GLN A 126 20.39 11.82 34.86
N PRO A 127 19.77 10.87 34.13
CA PRO A 127 19.11 11.19 32.87
C PRO A 127 18.03 12.24 33.13
N SER A 128 18.05 13.32 32.35
CA SER A 128 17.01 14.34 32.44
C SER A 128 15.72 13.80 31.85
N PHE A 129 14.67 13.70 32.65
CA PHE A 129 13.33 13.35 32.19
C PHE A 129 12.48 14.61 32.09
N ILE A 130 11.85 14.81 30.93
CA ILE A 130 10.95 15.95 30.67
C ILE A 130 9.53 15.41 30.62
N THR A 131 8.70 15.82 31.56
CA THR A 131 7.28 15.49 31.58
C THR A 131 6.49 16.64 30.96
N VAL A 132 5.86 16.38 29.81
CA VAL A 132 4.99 17.36 29.15
C VAL A 132 3.54 16.98 29.43
N GLN A 133 2.80 17.90 30.05
CA GLN A 133 1.36 17.75 30.29
C GLN A 133 0.60 18.75 29.43
N VAL A 134 -0.25 18.25 28.53
CA VAL A 134 -1.11 19.08 27.69
C VAL A 134 -2.47 19.19 28.37
N ILE A 135 -2.79 20.36 28.91
CA ILE A 135 -4.08 20.67 29.54
C ILE A 135 -5.08 21.06 28.43
N GLY A 136 -5.45 20.09 27.60
CA GLY A 136 -6.49 20.24 26.58
C GLY A 136 -6.08 20.97 25.30
N TYR A 137 -6.55 20.44 24.17
CA TYR A 137 -6.47 21.09 22.86
C TYR A 137 -7.70 21.99 22.75
N GLY A 138 -7.49 23.30 22.65
CA GLY A 138 -8.57 24.28 22.51
C GLY A 138 -9.37 24.04 21.23
N GLY A 139 -10.49 23.33 21.35
CA GLY A 139 -11.52 23.24 20.32
C GLY A 139 -12.36 24.50 20.34
N GLY A 140 -12.20 25.34 19.32
CA GLY A 140 -13.00 26.53 19.13
C GLY A 140 -14.43 26.21 18.70
N ASP A 141 -15.37 26.86 19.37
CA ASP A 141 -16.73 27.18 18.92
C ASP A 141 -17.09 28.43 19.77
N GLY A 142 -17.09 29.66 19.26
CA GLY A 142 -17.88 30.14 18.13
C GLY A 142 -19.11 30.86 18.69
N GLY A 143 -18.99 32.16 19.04
CA GLY A 143 -20.14 33.00 19.39
C GLY A 143 -19.90 34.02 20.50
N GLU A 144 -19.20 35.09 20.16
CA GLU A 144 -19.36 36.37 20.86
C GLU A 144 -20.71 37.01 20.48
N ASP A 145 -21.15 37.95 21.32
CA ASP A 145 -22.28 38.89 21.13
C ASP A 145 -23.69 38.46 21.55
N GLU A 146 -24.00 38.58 22.85
CA GLU A 146 -25.27 39.18 23.32
C GLU A 146 -25.29 39.48 24.84
N ARG A 147 -24.32 40.25 25.36
CA ARG A 147 -24.42 40.85 26.71
C ARG A 147 -23.87 42.27 26.76
N LYS A 148 -24.70 43.25 26.36
CA LYS A 148 -24.75 44.64 26.87
C LYS A 148 -25.34 45.55 25.79
N ARG A 149 -26.67 45.79 25.79
CA ARG A 149 -27.33 47.08 25.43
C ARG A 149 -28.84 46.95 25.66
N ARG A 150 -29.31 46.82 26.91
CA ARG A 150 -30.75 47.07 27.22
C ARG A 150 -31.12 47.14 28.70
N ASN A 151 -30.16 47.33 29.62
CA ASN A 151 -30.52 47.44 31.03
C ASN A 151 -29.65 48.41 31.82
N ASP A 152 -29.36 49.58 31.25
CA ASP A 152 -28.82 50.73 32.00
C ASP A 152 -29.13 52.03 31.23
N GLN A 153 -30.30 52.62 31.47
CA GLN A 153 -30.48 54.06 31.34
C GLN A 153 -31.29 54.57 32.54
N PRO A 154 -30.68 55.38 33.43
CA PRO A 154 -31.37 56.06 34.52
C PRO A 154 -31.77 57.50 34.14
N GLY A 155 -32.98 57.91 34.58
CA GLY A 155 -33.37 59.27 34.98
C GLY A 155 -33.57 60.35 33.91
N GLU A 156 -34.81 60.79 33.72
CA GLU A 156 -35.34 62.12 34.13
C GLU A 156 -36.88 62.08 34.16
#